data_AF-A0A0G0EQF8-F1
#
_entry.id   AF-A0A0G0EQF8-F1
#
_cell.length_a   1.000
_cell.length_b   1.000
_cell.length_c   1.000
_cell.angle_alpha   90.00
_cell.angle_beta   90.00
_cell.angle_gamma   90.00
#
_symmetry.space_group_name_H-M   'P 1'
#
loop_
_entity.id
_entity.type
_entity.pdbx_description
1 polymer ?
#
loop_
_entity_poly.entity_id
_entity_poly.type
_entity_poly.pdbx_seq_one_letter_code
_entity_poly.pdbx_strand_id
1 'polypeptide(L)'
;MNDEKEDAIKTDIKNDLENPFKGYLENLQKHKSAVNPIHEIVNCYYKMNGWEKMPKEFYTGRYAYNKLAKEAKTLYQACNEVLDDSIWALDKMKYLAGKGKFDWSIITCLKHKLK
;
A
#
# COMPACT_ATOMS: atom_id res chain seq x y z
N MET A 1 -15.53 -39.97 39.57
CA MET A 1 -16.58 -39.02 39.19
C MET A 1 -15.90 -37.66 39.18
N ASN A 2 -15.36 -37.31 38.02
CA ASN A 2 -16.02 -36.46 37.02
C ASN A 2 -16.09 -35.03 37.59
N ASP A 3 -15.52 -34.01 36.99
CA ASP A 3 -15.57 -33.73 35.56
C ASP A 3 -14.55 -32.63 35.26
N GLU A 4 -13.96 -32.74 34.08
CA GLU A 4 -13.12 -31.74 33.44
C GLU A 4 -13.82 -30.38 33.36
N LYS A 5 -13.07 -29.28 33.54
CA LYS A 5 -13.34 -28.04 32.84
C LYS A 5 -12.05 -27.46 32.30
N GLU A 6 -11.83 -27.75 31.02
CA GLU A 6 -11.00 -26.98 30.09
C GLU A 6 -11.38 -25.50 30.15
N ASP A 7 -10.48 -24.68 30.67
CA ASP A 7 -10.49 -23.24 30.42
C ASP A 7 -9.97 -23.00 28.99
N ALA A 8 -10.90 -23.06 28.03
CA ALA A 8 -10.65 -22.67 26.66
C ALA A 8 -10.34 -21.17 26.59
N ILE A 9 -9.04 -20.83 26.55
CA ILE A 9 -8.56 -19.49 26.25
C ILE A 9 -8.93 -19.15 24.81
N LYS A 10 -10.10 -18.53 24.62
CA LYS A 10 -10.44 -17.85 23.36
C LYS A 10 -9.62 -16.57 23.27
N THR A 11 -8.43 -16.66 22.68
CA THR A 11 -7.74 -15.50 22.13
C THR A 11 -8.51 -15.01 20.91
N ASP A 12 -9.45 -14.10 21.14
CA ASP A 12 -10.07 -13.26 20.12
C ASP A 12 -9.00 -12.28 19.61
N ILE A 13 -8.09 -12.78 18.76
CA ILE A 13 -7.17 -11.93 18.01
C ILE A 13 -8.02 -11.25 16.94
N LYS A 14 -8.68 -10.15 17.31
CA LYS A 14 -9.20 -9.19 16.34
C LYS A 14 -8.01 -8.75 15.50
N ASN A 15 -7.97 -9.23 14.26
CA ASN A 15 -7.13 -8.74 13.19
C ASN A 15 -7.61 -7.32 12.80
N ASP A 16 -7.52 -6.39 13.73
CA ASP A 16 -7.86 -4.98 13.56
C ASP A 16 -6.69 -4.25 12.90
N LEU A 17 -6.22 -4.81 11.77
CA LEU A 17 -5.38 -4.09 10.82
C LEU A 17 -6.28 -3.13 10.02
N GLU A 18 -6.98 -2.25 10.74
CA GLU A 18 -7.66 -1.11 10.12
C GLU A 18 -6.61 -0.19 9.52
N ASN A 19 -6.87 0.26 8.30
CA ASN A 19 -5.98 1.14 7.57
C ASN A 19 -5.83 2.47 8.33
N PRO A 20 -4.64 2.83 8.83
CA PRO A 20 -4.44 4.06 9.59
C PRO A 20 -4.59 5.32 8.74
N PHE A 21 -4.66 5.18 7.41
CA PHE A 21 -4.87 6.26 6.47
C PHE A 21 -6.35 6.46 6.11
N LYS A 22 -7.28 5.68 6.68
CA LYS A 22 -8.73 5.80 6.43
C LYS A 22 -9.20 7.24 6.72
N GLY A 23 -9.66 7.94 5.67
CA GLY A 23 -10.12 9.33 5.76
C GLY A 23 -9.04 10.40 5.54
N TYR A 24 -7.82 10.00 5.16
CA TYR A 24 -6.76 10.92 4.75
C TYR A 24 -7.19 11.77 3.54
N LEU A 25 -7.93 11.17 2.61
CA LEU A 25 -8.40 11.82 1.39
C LEU A 25 -9.48 12.88 1.64
N GLU A 26 -10.39 12.64 2.58
CA GLU A 26 -11.44 13.60 2.96
C GLU A 26 -10.84 14.89 3.53
N ASN A 27 -9.71 14.77 4.24
CA ASN A 27 -8.97 15.91 4.77
C ASN A 27 -8.15 16.64 3.68
N LEU A 28 -7.66 15.93 2.66
CA LEU A 28 -6.97 16.50 1.50
C LEU A 28 -7.89 17.22 0.52
N GLN A 29 -9.11 16.70 0.28
CA GLN A 29 -10.09 17.28 -0.64
C GLN A 29 -10.54 18.69 -0.26
N LYS A 30 -10.52 19.03 1.04
CA LYS A 30 -10.88 20.38 1.52
C LYS A 30 -9.93 21.48 1.06
N HIS A 31 -8.71 21.14 0.60
CA HIS A 31 -7.66 22.15 0.38
C HIS A 31 -7.07 22.23 -1.03
N LYS A 32 -7.35 21.33 -1.98
CA LYS A 32 -6.79 21.44 -3.34
C LYS A 32 -7.60 20.67 -4.40
N SER A 33 -7.51 21.17 -5.64
CA SER A 33 -8.03 20.61 -6.89
C SER A 33 -7.99 19.09 -6.93
N ALA A 34 -9.02 18.47 -7.53
CA ALA A 34 -9.19 17.02 -7.71
C ALA A 34 -7.86 16.27 -7.80
N VAL A 35 -7.43 15.70 -6.67
CA VAL A 35 -6.16 14.99 -6.57
C VAL A 35 -6.27 13.73 -7.39
N ASN A 36 -5.42 13.58 -8.41
CA ASN A 36 -5.44 12.37 -9.23
C ASN A 36 -4.87 11.20 -8.40
N PRO A 37 -5.69 10.20 -8.02
CA PRO A 37 -5.27 9.13 -7.11
C PRO A 37 -4.07 8.35 -7.66
N ILE A 38 -3.98 8.19 -8.98
CA ILE A 38 -2.86 7.48 -9.61
C ILE A 38 -1.55 8.24 -9.40
N HIS A 39 -1.59 9.57 -9.51
CA HIS A 39 -0.43 10.40 -9.27
C HIS A 39 0.05 10.29 -7.82
N GLU A 40 -0.89 10.32 -6.86
CA GLU A 40 -0.56 10.17 -5.44
C GLU A 40 0.05 8.82 -5.12
N ILE A 41 -0.47 7.72 -5.68
CA ILE A 41 0.10 6.37 -5.47
C ILE A 41 1.56 6.34 -5.95
N VAL A 42 1.84 6.87 -7.15
CA VAL A 42 3.21 6.92 -7.69
C VAL A 42 4.10 7.83 -6.84
N ASN A 43 3.59 8.97 -6.40
CA ASN A 43 4.33 9.91 -5.57
C ASN A 43 4.66 9.32 -4.19
N CYS A 44 3.70 8.65 -3.56
CA CYS A 44 3.90 7.89 -2.33
C CYS A 44 4.95 6.79 -2.51
N TYR A 45 4.91 6.06 -3.64
CA TYR A 45 5.93 5.06 -3.94
C TYR A 45 7.34 5.67 -4.04
N TYR A 46 7.51 6.82 -4.69
CA TYR A 46 8.80 7.51 -4.72
C TYR A 46 9.25 7.97 -3.33
N LYS A 47 8.35 8.58 -2.55
CA LYS A 47 8.61 9.00 -1.16
C LYS A 47 9.05 7.84 -0.28
N MET A 48 8.34 6.72 -0.35
CA MET A 48 8.61 5.52 0.43
C MET A 48 10.00 4.94 0.15
N ASN A 49 10.50 5.07 -1.09
CA ASN A 49 11.83 4.61 -1.48
C ASN A 49 12.91 5.70 -1.40
N GLY A 50 12.57 6.91 -0.97
CA GLY A 50 13.51 8.04 -0.87
C GLY A 50 13.94 8.61 -2.23
N TRP A 51 13.15 8.37 -3.29
CA TRP A 51 13.48 8.77 -4.66
C TRP A 51 12.86 10.11 -5.07
N GLU A 52 12.65 11.04 -4.14
CA GLU A 52 12.05 12.35 -4.47
C GLU A 52 13.03 13.31 -5.17
N LYS A 53 14.34 13.10 -4.99
CA LYS A 53 15.40 14.01 -5.46
C LYS A 53 16.41 13.33 -6.37
N MET A 54 16.00 12.26 -7.05
CA MET A 54 16.89 11.52 -7.96
C MET A 54 17.11 12.31 -9.26
N PRO A 55 18.25 12.13 -9.96
CA PRO A 55 18.47 12.74 -11.26
C PRO A 55 17.42 12.26 -12.28
N LYS A 56 17.12 13.09 -13.30
CA LYS A 56 16.07 12.78 -14.29
C LYS A 56 16.24 11.41 -14.96
N GLU A 57 17.49 10.99 -15.16
CA GLU A 57 17.87 9.69 -15.73
C GLU A 57 17.36 8.52 -14.89
N PHE A 58 17.23 8.68 -13.58
CA PHE A 58 16.68 7.65 -12.70
C PHE A 58 15.22 7.32 -13.02
N TYR A 59 14.44 8.34 -13.39
CA TYR A 59 13.03 8.17 -13.80
C TYR A 59 12.89 7.73 -15.26
N THR A 60 13.96 7.20 -15.86
CA THR A 60 13.93 6.54 -17.16
C THR A 60 14.04 5.02 -16.96
N GLY A 61 13.46 4.23 -17.86
CA GLY A 61 13.51 2.76 -17.76
C GLY A 61 12.47 2.14 -16.83
N ARG A 62 12.90 1.53 -15.71
CA ARG A 62 12.02 0.76 -14.81
C ARG A 62 11.17 1.65 -13.90
N TYR A 63 11.73 2.78 -13.45
CA TYR A 63 11.07 3.74 -12.57
C TYR A 63 10.42 4.90 -13.33
N ALA A 64 10.12 4.68 -14.61
CA ALA A 64 9.47 5.69 -15.42
C ALA A 64 8.02 5.90 -14.99
N TYR A 65 7.62 7.17 -14.88
CA TYR A 65 6.28 7.55 -14.42
C TYR A 65 5.17 6.86 -15.21
N ASN A 66 5.30 6.75 -16.53
CA ASN A 66 4.30 6.10 -17.38
C ASN A 66 4.09 4.61 -17.05
N LYS A 67 5.13 3.89 -16.66
CA LYS A 67 5.04 2.48 -16.23
C LYS A 67 4.44 2.40 -14.84
N LEU A 68 4.97 3.18 -13.90
CA LEU A 68 4.47 3.21 -12.52
C LEU A 68 3.01 3.68 -12.45
N ALA A 69 2.59 4.61 -13.31
CA ALA A 69 1.20 5.05 -13.39
C ALA A 69 0.26 3.94 -13.89
N LYS A 70 0.72 3.09 -14.83
CA LYS A 70 -0.05 1.89 -15.23
C LYS A 70 -0.19 0.90 -14.08
N GLU A 71 0.91 0.62 -13.37
CA GLU A 71 0.89 -0.26 -12.20
C GLU A 71 0.02 0.30 -11.08
N ALA A 72 0.12 1.61 -10.80
CA ALA A 72 -0.69 2.31 -9.81
C ALA A 72 -2.17 2.30 -10.16
N LYS A 73 -2.52 2.44 -11.44
CA LYS A 73 -3.91 2.29 -11.91
C LYS A 73 -4.44 0.90 -11.61
N THR A 74 -3.68 -0.15 -11.90
CA THR A 74 -4.10 -1.52 -11.60
C THR A 74 -4.21 -1.75 -10.09
N LEU A 75 -3.28 -1.24 -9.29
CA LEU A 75 -3.35 -1.31 -7.82
C LEU A 75 -4.59 -0.61 -7.27
N TYR A 76 -4.88 0.59 -7.78
CA TYR A 76 -6.04 1.38 -7.38
C TYR A 76 -7.35 0.63 -7.68
N GLN A 77 -7.47 0.08 -8.89
CA GLN A 77 -8.62 -0.75 -9.27
C GLN A 77 -8.75 -2.01 -8.40
N ALA A 78 -7.64 -2.68 -8.10
CA ALA A 78 -7.62 -3.84 -7.20
C ALA A 78 -7.92 -3.49 -5.73
N CYS A 79 -7.85 -2.21 -5.37
CA CYS A 79 -8.27 -1.69 -4.07
C CYS A 79 -9.63 -0.99 -4.13
N ASN A 80 -10.49 -1.39 -5.09
CA ASN A 80 -11.84 -0.83 -5.26
C ASN A 80 -11.86 0.69 -5.39
N GLU A 81 -10.82 1.26 -6.01
CA GLU A 81 -10.68 2.71 -6.19
C GLU A 81 -10.64 3.47 -4.86
N VAL A 82 -10.10 2.83 -3.81
CA VAL A 82 -9.80 3.46 -2.53
C VAL A 82 -8.31 3.79 -2.47
N LEU A 83 -7.98 5.08 -2.41
CA LEU A 83 -6.59 5.55 -2.39
C LEU A 83 -5.89 5.08 -1.11
N ASP A 84 -6.55 5.25 0.03
CA ASP A 84 -5.99 4.90 1.34
C ASP A 84 -5.54 3.43 1.37
N ASP A 85 -6.34 2.53 0.81
CA ASP A 85 -6.02 1.10 0.72
C ASP A 85 -4.86 0.81 -0.24
N SER A 86 -4.77 1.58 -1.32
CA SER A 86 -3.64 1.51 -2.25
C SER A 86 -2.34 1.95 -1.57
N ILE A 87 -2.38 3.04 -0.78
CA ILE A 87 -1.22 3.52 -0.01
C ILE A 87 -0.82 2.49 1.06
N TRP A 88 -1.79 1.91 1.76
CA TRP A 88 -1.53 0.88 2.75
C TRP A 88 -0.90 -0.38 2.13
N ALA A 89 -1.34 -0.77 0.93
CA ALA A 89 -0.72 -1.88 0.20
C ALA A 89 0.76 -1.60 -0.14
N LEU A 90 1.11 -0.36 -0.52
CA LEU A 90 2.50 0.04 -0.75
C LEU A 90 3.34 -0.03 0.53
N ASP A 91 2.82 0.48 1.66
CA ASP A 91 3.53 0.45 2.94
C ASP A 91 3.79 -0.99 3.41
N LYS A 92 2.76 -1.84 3.35
CA LYS A 92 2.87 -3.26 3.66
C LYS A 92 3.91 -3.94 2.77
N MET A 93 3.95 -3.62 1.47
CA MET A 93 4.93 -4.19 0.55
C MET A 93 6.35 -3.74 0.89
N LYS A 94 6.56 -2.45 1.19
CA LYS A 94 7.86 -1.95 1.63
C LYS A 94 8.35 -2.70 2.87
N TYR A 95 7.48 -2.92 3.84
CA TYR A 95 7.81 -3.67 5.05
C TYR A 95 8.20 -5.13 4.74
N LEU A 96 7.43 -5.82 3.89
CA LEU A 96 7.72 -7.19 3.46
C LEU A 96 9.04 -7.28 2.67
N ALA A 97 9.27 -6.35 1.75
CA ALA A 97 10.49 -6.25 0.96
C ALA A 97 11.72 -5.98 1.84
N GLY A 98 11.60 -5.10 2.84
CA GLY A 98 12.65 -4.83 3.81
C GLY A 98 13.00 -6.06 4.65
N LYS A 99 12.00 -6.81 5.11
CA LYS A 99 12.22 -8.07 5.85
C LYS A 99 12.79 -9.19 4.96
N GLY A 100 12.27 -9.34 3.76
CA GLY A 100 12.65 -10.39 2.81
C GLY A 100 13.89 -10.06 1.98
N LYS A 101 14.44 -8.85 2.10
CA LYS A 101 15.59 -8.35 1.32
C LYS A 101 15.42 -8.55 -0.19
N PHE A 102 14.22 -8.28 -0.71
CA PHE A 102 13.94 -8.35 -2.14
C PHE A 102 13.56 -6.99 -2.71
N ASP A 103 13.78 -6.83 -4.00
CA ASP A 103 13.39 -5.63 -4.74
C ASP A 103 11.89 -5.66 -5.08
N TRP A 104 11.20 -4.55 -4.83
CA TRP A 104 9.75 -4.46 -5.00
C TRP A 104 9.37 -3.28 -5.90
N SER A 105 8.22 -3.40 -6.56
CA SER A 105 7.57 -2.28 -7.23
C SER A 105 6.07 -2.29 -6.97
N ILE A 106 5.34 -1.32 -7.52
CA ILE A 106 3.90 -1.18 -7.31
C ILE A 106 3.16 -2.47 -7.73
N ILE A 107 3.55 -3.08 -8.85
CA ILE A 107 2.97 -4.37 -9.31
C ILE A 107 3.15 -5.51 -8.29
N THR A 108 4.19 -5.49 -7.45
CA THR A 108 4.41 -6.54 -6.44
C THR A 108 3.28 -6.56 -5.41
N CYS A 109 2.63 -5.42 -5.17
CA CYS A 109 1.45 -5.30 -4.30
C CYS A 109 0.27 -6.14 -4.80
N LEU A 110 0.11 -6.23 -6.12
CA LEU A 110 -0.94 -7.04 -6.75
C LEU A 110 -0.68 -8.53 -6.63
N LYS A 111 0.59 -8.95 -6.72
CA LYS A 111 0.97 -10.37 -6.60
C LYS A 111 0.68 -10.95 -5.21
N HIS A 112 0.74 -10.13 -4.18
CA HIS A 112 0.51 -10.55 -2.79
C HIS A 112 -0.97 -10.55 -2.37
N LYS A 113 -1.88 -9.93 -3.13
CA LYS A 113 -3.34 -10.02 -2.92
C LYS A 113 -4.00 -11.22 -3.62
N LEU A 114 -3.24 -12.03 -4.38
CA LEU A 114 -3.73 -13.20 -5.12
C LEU A 114 -3.71 -14.52 -4.32
N LYS A 115 -3.76 -14.46 -2.99
CA LYS A 115 -3.91 -15.65 -2.13
C LYS A 115 -5.00 -15.44 -1.11
#